data_AF-A0AAD0RWB1-F1
#
_entry.id   AF-A0AAD0RWB1-F1
#
_cell.length_a   1.000
_cell.length_b   1.000
_cell.length_c   1.000
_cell.angle_alpha   90.00
_cell.angle_beta   90.00
_cell.angle_gamma   90.00
#
_symmetry.space_group_name_H-M   'P 1'
#
loop_
_entity.id
_entity.type
_entity.pdbx_description
1 polymer ?
#
loop_
_entity_poly.entity_id
_entity_poly.type
_entity_poly.pdbx_seq_one_letter_code
_entity_poly.pdbx_strand_id
1 'polypeptide(L)'
;MNALENYLLSLQINCYNTSVTQIIDVQNRIFRSLLSGSHYAEALLVALDISHYSTPQQHQALLKQVLHHLGYRIRVERQRHDVLFIEHTRLAYTLHLA
;
A
#
# COMPACT_ATOMS: atom_id res chain seq x y z
N MET A 1 11.55 -15.98 2.81
CA MET A 1 10.95 -14.63 2.66
C MET A 1 9.45 -14.78 2.58
N ASN A 2 8.72 -13.94 3.30
CA ASN A 2 7.26 -13.95 3.28
C ASN A 2 6.72 -13.26 2.01
N ALA A 3 5.44 -13.45 1.69
CA ALA A 3 4.83 -12.88 0.48
C ALA A 3 4.94 -11.34 0.40
N LEU A 4 4.89 -10.67 1.55
CA LEU A 4 5.01 -9.21 1.64
C LEU A 4 6.42 -8.73 1.31
N GLU A 5 7.46 -9.39 1.83
CA GLU A 5 8.87 -9.08 1.54
C GLU A 5 9.19 -9.25 0.05
N ASN A 6 8.74 -10.37 -0.54
CA ASN A 6 8.88 -10.61 -1.98
C ASN A 6 8.17 -9.51 -2.80
N TYR A 7 6.98 -9.11 -2.36
CA TYR A 7 6.24 -8.05 -3.00
C TYR A 7 6.96 -6.70 -2.90
N LEU A 8 7.45 -6.31 -1.73
CA LEU A 8 8.20 -5.06 -1.52
C LEU A 8 9.47 -4.99 -2.40
N LEU A 9 10.19 -6.10 -2.51
CA LEU A 9 11.34 -6.19 -3.42
C LEU A 9 10.93 -6.05 -4.88
N SER A 10 9.81 -6.67 -5.29
CA SER A 10 9.29 -6.53 -6.66
C SER A 10 8.90 -5.08 -6.98
N LEU A 11 8.46 -4.32 -5.97
CA LEU A 11 8.15 -2.90 -6.08
C LEU A 11 9.40 -2.02 -6.01
N GLN A 12 10.60 -2.59 -5.82
CA GLN A 12 11.86 -1.86 -5.60
C GLN A 12 11.75 -0.85 -4.44
N ILE A 13 11.01 -1.21 -3.39
CA ILE A 13 10.90 -0.42 -2.16
C ILE A 13 12.00 -0.95 -1.22
N ASN A 14 13.16 -0.31 -1.27
CA ASN A 14 14.38 -0.75 -0.58
C ASN A 14 14.84 0.21 0.52
N CYS A 15 14.26 1.41 0.61
CA CYS A 15 14.64 2.41 1.61
C CYS A 15 13.42 3.09 2.22
N TYR A 16 13.49 3.32 3.53
CA TYR A 16 12.53 4.10 4.27
C TYR A 16 12.89 5.59 4.18
N ASN A 17 11.98 6.44 3.70
CA ASN A 17 12.24 7.88 3.60
C ASN A 17 10.97 8.67 3.92
N THR A 18 10.83 9.09 5.19
CA THR A 18 9.66 9.78 5.73
C THR A 18 9.27 11.02 4.91
N SER A 19 8.46 10.86 3.86
CA SER A 19 8.12 11.92 2.93
C SER A 19 6.80 11.63 2.21
N VAL A 20 6.06 12.69 1.89
CA VAL A 20 4.82 12.59 1.08
C VAL A 20 5.12 12.00 -0.30
N THR A 21 6.26 12.35 -0.89
CA THR A 21 6.70 11.81 -2.17
C THR A 21 6.86 10.29 -2.14
N GLN A 22 7.39 9.72 -1.05
CA GLN A 22 7.46 8.27 -0.89
C GLN A 22 6.06 7.63 -0.86
N ILE A 23 5.12 8.22 -0.13
CA ILE A 23 3.74 7.72 -0.05
C ILE A 23 3.10 7.66 -1.44
N ILE A 24 3.23 8.74 -2.22
CA ILE A 24 2.69 8.82 -3.58
C ILE A 24 3.38 7.81 -4.52
N ASP A 25 4.69 7.66 -4.41
CA ASP A 25 5.44 6.69 -5.22
C ASP A 25 5.00 5.25 -4.92
N VAL A 26 4.86 4.90 -3.63
CA VAL A 26 4.34 3.60 -3.19
C VAL A 26 2.94 3.35 -3.75
N GLN A 27 2.03 4.33 -3.66
CA GLN A 27 0.68 4.23 -4.20
C GLN A 27 0.68 3.91 -5.70
N ASN A 28 1.50 4.63 -6.48
CA ASN A 28 1.60 4.46 -7.92
C ASN A 28 2.21 3.11 -8.30
N ARG A 29 3.23 2.66 -7.58
CA ARG A 29 3.88 1.36 -7.84
C ARG A 29 2.94 0.19 -7.58
N ILE A 30 2.18 0.24 -6.48
CA ILE A 30 1.15 -0.78 -6.17
C ILE A 30 0.08 -0.79 -7.28
N PHE A 31 -0.39 0.39 -7.70
CA PHE A 31 -1.39 0.49 -8.76
C PHE A 31 -0.90 -0.13 -10.07
N ARG A 32 0.32 0.22 -10.51
CA ARG A 32 0.95 -0.37 -11.71
C ARG A 32 1.11 -1.87 -11.59
N SER A 33 1.51 -2.35 -10.41
CA SER A 33 1.72 -3.77 -10.15
C SER A 33 0.43 -4.59 -10.24
N LEU A 34 -0.69 -4.03 -9.77
CA LEU A 34 -2.02 -4.64 -9.93
C LEU A 34 -2.48 -4.63 -11.39
N LEU A 35 -2.34 -3.50 -12.09
CA LEU A 35 -2.70 -3.39 -13.50
C LEU A 35 -1.89 -4.33 -14.40
N SER A 36 -0.63 -4.60 -14.05
CA SER A 36 0.24 -5.49 -14.83
C SER A 36 0.02 -6.98 -14.54
N GLY A 37 -0.86 -7.35 -13.60
CA GLY A 37 -1.02 -8.75 -13.19
C GLY A 37 0.26 -9.34 -12.58
N SER A 38 0.96 -8.57 -11.74
CA SER A 38 2.20 -9.05 -11.12
C SER A 38 1.97 -10.33 -10.30
N HIS A 39 2.73 -11.40 -10.59
CA HIS A 39 2.69 -12.63 -9.80
C HIS A 39 2.96 -12.39 -8.31
N TYR A 40 3.77 -11.39 -7.96
CA TYR A 40 4.03 -11.02 -6.57
C TYR A 40 2.83 -10.33 -5.93
N ALA A 41 2.08 -9.52 -6.70
CA ALA A 41 0.84 -8.92 -6.22
C ALA A 41 -0.21 -10.01 -5.99
N GLU A 42 -0.42 -10.88 -6.96
CA GLU A 42 -1.37 -12.00 -6.85
C GLU A 42 -1.07 -12.91 -5.66
N ALA A 43 0.20 -13.28 -5.48
CA ALA A 43 0.63 -14.10 -4.35
C ALA A 43 0.32 -13.42 -3.01
N LEU A 44 0.54 -12.10 -2.90
CA LEU A 44 0.22 -11.35 -1.68
C LEU A 44 -1.30 -11.19 -1.49
N LEU A 45 -2.06 -10.97 -2.55
CA LEU A 45 -3.52 -10.90 -2.51
C LEU A 45 -4.14 -12.21 -1.99
N VAL A 46 -3.61 -13.36 -2.42
CA VAL A 46 -4.03 -14.69 -1.92
C VAL A 46 -3.60 -14.88 -0.47
N ALA A 47 -2.36 -14.53 -0.12
CA ALA A 47 -1.85 -14.67 1.25
C ALA A 47 -2.63 -13.82 2.27
N LEU A 48 -3.18 -12.69 1.84
CA LEU A 48 -4.00 -11.79 2.65
C LEU A 48 -5.51 -12.10 2.58
N ASP A 49 -5.91 -13.10 1.79
CA ASP A 49 -7.32 -13.45 1.52
C ASP A 49 -8.16 -12.24 1.02
N ILE A 50 -7.60 -11.50 0.06
CA ILE A 50 -8.25 -10.31 -0.54
C ILE A 50 -8.31 -10.36 -2.07
N SER A 51 -7.92 -11.48 -2.67
CA SER A 51 -7.96 -11.69 -4.13
C SER A 51 -9.38 -11.58 -4.71
N HIS A 52 -10.40 -11.84 -3.90
CA HIS A 52 -11.81 -11.74 -4.29
C HIS A 52 -12.36 -10.30 -4.29
N TYR A 53 -11.61 -9.32 -3.78
CA TYR A 53 -12.02 -7.92 -3.78
C TYR A 53 -11.86 -7.26 -5.16
N SER A 54 -12.57 -6.15 -5.37
CA SER A 54 -12.38 -5.30 -6.55
C SER A 54 -10.97 -4.69 -6.57
N THR A 55 -10.45 -4.35 -7.76
CA THR A 55 -9.11 -3.77 -7.93
C THR A 55 -8.87 -2.52 -7.05
N PRO A 56 -9.81 -1.57 -6.89
CA PRO A 56 -9.64 -0.44 -5.97
C PRO A 56 -9.50 -0.87 -4.50
N GLN A 57 -10.27 -1.87 -4.07
CA GLN A 57 -10.20 -2.40 -2.71
C GLN A 57 -8.90 -3.18 -2.47
N GLN A 58 -8.45 -3.97 -3.46
CA GLN A 58 -7.16 -4.64 -3.44
C GLN A 58 -6.01 -3.63 -3.32
N HIS A 59 -6.04 -2.57 -4.14
CA HIS A 59 -5.06 -1.49 -4.09
C HIS A 59 -5.00 -0.84 -2.71
N GLN A 60 -6.16 -0.48 -2.15
CA GLN A 60 -6.24 0.12 -0.82
C GLN A 60 -5.71 -0.81 0.27
N ALA A 61 -6.03 -2.11 0.21
CA ALA A 61 -5.57 -3.09 1.20
C ALA A 61 -4.06 -3.29 1.12
N LEU A 62 -3.49 -3.44 -0.08
CA LEU A 62 -2.06 -3.55 -0.30
C LEU A 62 -1.32 -2.29 0.17
N LEU A 63 -1.85 -1.11 -0.16
CA LEU A 63 -1.27 0.16 0.25
C LEU A 63 -1.20 0.28 1.78
N LYS A 64 -2.27 -0.12 2.49
CA LYS A 64 -2.27 -0.14 3.96
C LYS A 64 -1.19 -1.06 4.52
N GLN A 65 -1.05 -2.27 3.97
CA GLN A 65 -0.05 -3.23 4.42
C GLN A 65 1.38 -2.75 4.19
N VAL A 66 1.66 -2.22 2.99
CA VAL A 66 3.00 -1.70 2.64
C VAL A 66 3.36 -0.49 3.50
N LEU A 67 2.45 0.47 3.66
CA LEU A 67 2.71 1.66 4.49
C LEU A 67 2.90 1.27 5.96
N HIS A 68 2.11 0.33 6.48
CA HIS A 68 2.29 -0.19 7.84
C HIS A 68 3.66 -0.86 8.02
N HIS A 69 4.09 -1.67 7.05
CA HIS A 69 5.40 -2.31 7.06
C HIS A 69 6.55 -1.29 7.02
N LEU A 70 6.35 -0.18 6.30
CA LEU A 70 7.27 0.95 6.30
C LEU A 70 7.22 1.76 7.62
N GLY A 71 6.39 1.39 8.59
CA GLY A 71 6.31 2.05 9.90
C GLY A 71 5.32 3.21 9.97
N TYR A 72 4.63 3.55 8.88
CA TYR A 72 3.60 4.58 8.91
C TYR A 72 2.39 4.12 9.74
N ARG A 73 1.85 5.04 10.55
CA ARG A 73 0.58 4.83 11.26
C ARG A 73 -0.55 5.29 10.35
N ILE A 74 -1.51 4.40 10.11
CA ILE A 74 -2.65 4.68 9.22
C ILE A 74 -3.90 4.75 10.07
N ARG A 75 -4.63 5.86 9.98
CA ARG A 75 -5.99 5.98 10.51
C ARG A 75 -6.96 6.02 9.35
N VAL A 76 -7.93 5.13 9.38
CA VAL A 76 -9.04 5.12 8.41
C VAL A 76 -10.20 5.84 9.08
N GLU A 77 -10.67 6.92 8.46
CA GLU A 77 -11.85 7.62 8.95
C GLU A 77 -13.08 6.80 8.54
N ARG A 78 -13.84 6.31 9.53
CA ARG A 78 -14.97 5.36 9.31
C ARG A 78 -16.06 5.88 8.37
N GLN A 79 -16.06 7.18 8.07
CA GLN A 79 -17.04 7.84 7.21
C GLN A 79 -16.52 8.12 5.78
N ARG A 80 -15.21 8.00 5.54
CA ARG A 80 -14.56 8.26 4.23
C ARG A 80 -13.65 7.10 3.85
N HIS A 81 -14.20 6.12 3.15
CA HIS A 81 -13.47 4.93 2.71
C HIS A 81 -12.37 5.23 1.68
N ASP A 82 -12.44 6.41 1.05
CA ASP A 82 -11.55 6.95 0.03
C ASP A 82 -10.38 7.77 0.60
N VAL A 83 -10.30 7.95 1.92
CA VAL A 83 -9.28 8.79 2.56
C VAL A 83 -8.46 7.99 3.58
N LEU A 84 -7.12 8.07 3.46
CA LEU A 84 -6.18 7.53 4.44
C LEU A 84 -5.44 8.67 5.13
N PHE A 85 -5.50 8.71 6.46
CA PHE A 85 -4.66 9.58 7.26
C PHE A 85 -3.39 8.84 7.63
N ILE A 86 -2.26 9.36 7.16
CA ILE A 86 -0.94 8.75 7.29
C ILE A 86 -0.10 9.62 8.23
N GLU A 87 0.32 9.05 9.35
CA GLU A 87 1.12 9.71 10.37
C GLU A 87 2.47 9.00 10.54
N HIS A 88 3.58 9.77 10.60
CA HIS A 88 4.88 9.24 10.99
C HIS A 88 5.81 10.32 11.58
N THR A 89 6.15 10.19 12.87
CA THR A 89 7.04 11.07 13.68
C THR A 89 6.75 12.57 13.61
N ARG A 90 6.99 13.22 12.45
CA ARG A 90 6.75 14.65 12.17
C ARG A 90 5.92 14.90 10.91
N LEU A 91 5.41 13.84 10.28
CA LEU A 91 4.60 13.89 9.06
C LEU A 91 3.17 13.50 9.40
N ALA A 92 2.22 14.32 8.96
CA ALA A 92 0.79 14.02 8.92
C ALA A 92 0.30 14.36 7.52
N TYR A 93 -0.25 13.37 6.82
CA TYR A 93 -0.66 13.52 5.43
C TYR A 93 -2.00 12.82 5.18
N THR A 94 -2.88 13.51 4.47
CA THR A 94 -4.18 12.97 4.04
C THR A 94 -4.05 12.52 2.60
N LEU A 95 -4.14 11.22 2.38
CA LEU A 95 -4.10 10.62 1.06
C LEU A 95 -5.51 10.34 0.55
N HIS A 96 -5.80 10.80 -0.66
CA HIS A 96 -7.04 10.50 -1.38
C HIS A 96 -6.80 9.34 -2.35
N LEU A 97 -7.68 8.34 -2.30
CA LEU A 97 -7.61 7.09 -3.08
C LEU A 97 -8.42 7.16 -4.39
N ALA A 98 -8.83 8.36 -4.81
CA ALA A 98 -9.66 8.61 -5.99
C ALA A 98 -8.98 8.16 -7.30
#